data_AF-A0A925DLS9-F1
#
_entry.id   AF-A0A925DLS9-F1
#
_cell.length_a   1.000
_cell.length_b   1.000
_cell.length_c   1.000
_cell.angle_alpha   90.00
_cell.angle_beta   90.00
_cell.angle_gamma   90.00
#
_symmetry.space_group_name_H-M   'P 1'
#
loop_
_entity.id
_entity.type
_entity.pdbx_description
1 polymer ?
#
loop_
_entity_poly.entity_id
_entity_poly.type
_entity_poly.pdbx_seq_one_letter_code
_entity_poly.pdbx_strand_id
1 'polypeptide(L)'
;MSALTTYLRDKHALWYKFLLYVFSVAIIVFFFPGEGAFKYELEKLSGKPWNYEQLSAPFDFPVYKTAKELAQEKSEIEQTKKSYFFRNPSLLKTSGFESFLSRIKDKKTAFLCKQINDSIQKKDIIETSEVTAGKKNSFPVIVVEGNIQKD
;
A
#
# COMPACT_ATOMS: atom_id res chain seq x y z
N MET A 1 -42.11 -87.78 5.75
CA MET A 1 -41.80 -86.44 5.20
C MET A 1 -40.94 -85.70 6.21
N SER A 2 -39.86 -85.06 5.79
CA SER A 2 -38.90 -84.42 6.70
C SER A 2 -39.50 -83.22 7.43
N ALA A 3 -39.13 -83.02 8.69
CA ALA A 3 -39.66 -81.94 9.54
C ALA A 3 -39.48 -80.53 8.93
N LEU A 4 -38.44 -80.36 8.12
CA LEU A 4 -38.12 -79.13 7.38
C LEU A 4 -39.27 -78.69 6.46
N THR A 5 -39.88 -79.60 5.72
CA THR A 5 -40.94 -79.26 4.76
C THR A 5 -42.24 -78.86 5.45
N THR A 6 -42.48 -79.37 6.66
CA THR A 6 -43.66 -79.00 7.46
C THR A 6 -43.50 -77.60 8.05
N TYR A 7 -42.31 -77.28 8.59
CA TYR A 7 -41.99 -75.96 9.13
C TYR A 7 -42.09 -74.84 8.07
N LEU A 8 -41.58 -75.11 6.85
CA LEU A 8 -41.67 -74.21 5.70
C LEU A 8 -43.12 -73.95 5.28
N ARG A 9 -44.00 -74.95 5.38
CA ARG A 9 -45.42 -74.86 5.00
C ARG A 9 -46.23 -74.04 6.00
N ASP A 10 -46.03 -74.22 7.30
CA ASP A 10 -46.83 -73.53 8.33
C ASP A 10 -46.49 -72.03 8.44
N LYS A 11 -45.27 -71.64 8.02
CA LYS A 11 -44.79 -70.24 8.00
C LYS A 11 -44.78 -69.61 6.61
N HIS A 12 -45.51 -70.17 5.64
CA HIS A 12 -45.53 -69.68 4.24
C HIS A 12 -45.81 -68.17 4.13
N ALA A 13 -46.68 -67.61 4.98
CA ALA A 13 -46.99 -66.19 4.99
C ALA A 13 -45.79 -65.30 5.39
N LEU A 14 -44.94 -65.76 6.30
CA LEU A 14 -43.73 -65.03 6.69
C LEU A 14 -42.68 -65.09 5.57
N TRP A 15 -42.49 -66.25 4.95
CA TRP A 15 -41.48 -66.42 3.89
C TRP A 15 -41.88 -65.69 2.62
N TYR A 16 -43.16 -65.65 2.28
CA TYR A 16 -43.68 -64.84 1.19
C TYR A 16 -43.38 -63.35 1.40
N LYS A 17 -43.65 -62.80 2.60
CA LYS A 17 -43.35 -61.41 2.94
C LYS A 17 -41.86 -61.10 2.88
N PHE A 18 -41.03 -62.01 3.37
CA PHE A 18 -39.57 -61.87 3.31
C PHE A 18 -39.05 -61.85 1.87
N LEU A 19 -39.52 -62.79 1.04
CA LEU A 19 -39.13 -62.86 -0.37
C LEU A 19 -39.56 -61.61 -1.13
N LEU A 20 -40.78 -61.10 -0.87
CA LEU A 20 -41.31 -59.88 -1.48
C LEU A 20 -40.48 -58.66 -1.09
N TYR A 21 -40.06 -58.57 0.18
CA TYR A 21 -39.19 -57.49 0.65
C TYR A 21 -37.82 -57.51 -0.07
N VAL A 22 -37.16 -58.67 -0.12
CA VAL A 22 -35.87 -58.83 -0.81
C VAL A 22 -36.00 -58.50 -2.30
N PHE A 23 -37.07 -58.96 -2.94
CA PHE A 23 -37.34 -58.68 -4.35
C PHE A 23 -37.57 -57.19 -4.62
N SER A 24 -38.32 -56.51 -3.75
CA SER A 24 -38.56 -55.07 -3.86
C SER A 24 -37.27 -54.26 -3.72
N VAL A 25 -36.41 -54.60 -2.75
CA VAL A 25 -35.11 -53.94 -2.58
C VAL A 25 -34.22 -54.16 -3.80
N ALA A 26 -34.20 -55.39 -4.34
CA ALA A 26 -33.41 -55.71 -5.54
C ALA A 26 -33.84 -54.87 -6.76
N ILE A 27 -35.15 -54.66 -6.96
CA ILE A 27 -35.66 -53.79 -8.03
C ILE A 27 -35.19 -52.35 -7.81
N ILE A 28 -35.34 -51.81 -6.60
CA ILE A 28 -34.96 -50.42 -6.32
C ILE A 28 -33.47 -50.21 -6.58
N VAL A 29 -32.61 -51.12 -6.14
CA VAL A 29 -31.15 -51.04 -6.35
C VAL A 29 -30.80 -51.18 -7.83
N PHE A 30 -31.49 -52.06 -8.57
CA PHE A 30 -31.26 -52.23 -10.01
C PHE A 30 -31.63 -50.96 -10.81
N PHE A 31 -32.70 -50.28 -10.40
CA PHE A 31 -33.13 -49.02 -11.01
C PHE A 31 -32.39 -47.80 -10.48
N PHE A 32 -31.59 -47.94 -9.42
CA PHE A 32 -30.83 -46.83 -8.87
C PHE A 32 -29.77 -46.43 -9.92
N PRO A 33 -29.89 -45.25 -10.54
CA PRO A 33 -28.90 -44.83 -11.53
C PRO A 33 -27.58 -44.67 -10.79
N GLY A 34 -26.57 -45.46 -11.19
CA GLY A 34 -25.21 -45.29 -10.70
C GLY A 34 -24.82 -43.82 -10.87
N GLU A 35 -24.35 -43.21 -9.78
CA GLU A 35 -24.07 -41.78 -9.64
C GLU A 35 -23.67 -41.14 -10.98
N GLY A 36 -24.48 -40.19 -11.46
CA GLY A 36 -24.17 -39.45 -12.68
C GLY A 36 -22.82 -38.78 -12.50
N ALA A 37 -21.86 -39.10 -13.37
CA ALA A 37 -20.49 -38.57 -13.35
C ALA A 37 -20.50 -37.11 -12.88
N PHE A 38 -19.96 -36.88 -11.68
CA PHE A 38 -19.96 -35.57 -11.05
C PHE A 38 -19.33 -34.59 -12.04
N LYS A 39 -20.07 -33.56 -12.46
CA LYS A 39 -19.61 -32.54 -13.41
C LYS A 39 -18.37 -31.75 -12.93
N TYR A 40 -17.91 -32.02 -11.71
CA TYR A 40 -16.83 -31.35 -11.00
C TYR A 40 -15.65 -32.28 -10.66
N GLU A 41 -15.43 -33.35 -11.43
CA GLU A 41 -14.17 -34.11 -11.36
C GLU A 41 -13.01 -33.27 -11.92
N LEU A 42 -12.50 -32.37 -11.09
CA LEU A 42 -11.36 -31.49 -11.38
C LEU A 42 -10.09 -32.29 -11.71
N GLU A 43 -10.01 -33.54 -11.27
CA GLU A 43 -8.90 -34.47 -11.54
C GLU A 43 -8.77 -34.82 -13.04
N LYS A 44 -9.85 -34.74 -13.83
CA LYS A 44 -9.84 -34.99 -15.28
C LYS A 44 -9.47 -33.76 -16.12
N LEU A 45 -9.18 -32.62 -15.49
CA LEU A 45 -8.77 -31.38 -16.17
C LEU A 45 -7.26 -31.28 -16.41
N SER A 46 -6.42 -32.15 -15.81
CA SER A 46 -4.99 -32.18 -16.08
C SER A 46 -4.74 -32.60 -17.54
N GLY A 47 -4.45 -31.62 -18.40
CA GLY A 47 -4.21 -31.80 -19.84
C GLY A 47 -5.38 -31.42 -20.76
N LYS A 48 -6.51 -30.94 -20.23
CA LYS A 48 -7.60 -30.39 -21.05
C LYS A 48 -7.44 -28.88 -21.26
N PRO A 49 -7.72 -28.35 -22.47
CA PRO A 49 -7.70 -26.91 -22.70
C PRO A 49 -8.80 -26.21 -21.87
N TRP A 50 -8.47 -25.03 -21.34
CA TRP A 50 -9.40 -24.20 -20.60
C TRP A 50 -10.49 -23.67 -21.56
N ASN A 51 -11.72 -24.14 -21.40
CA ASN A 51 -12.83 -23.82 -22.32
C ASN A 51 -13.64 -22.58 -21.93
N TYR A 52 -13.37 -21.99 -20.76
CA TYR A 52 -14.08 -20.80 -20.29
C TYR A 52 -13.33 -19.54 -20.71
N GLU A 53 -14.06 -18.46 -20.89
CA GLU A 53 -13.43 -17.16 -21.11
C GLU A 53 -12.52 -16.80 -19.93
N GLN A 54 -11.43 -16.10 -20.21
CA GLN A 54 -10.56 -15.57 -19.18
C GLN A 54 -11.28 -14.41 -18.49
N LEU A 55 -11.77 -14.63 -17.26
CA LEU A 55 -12.32 -13.56 -16.44
C LEU A 55 -11.17 -12.71 -15.87
N SER A 56 -10.79 -11.68 -16.62
CA SER A 56 -9.96 -10.59 -16.12
C SER A 56 -10.86 -9.46 -15.61
N ALA A 57 -10.46 -8.77 -14.55
CA ALA A 57 -11.20 -7.60 -14.07
C ALA A 57 -11.20 -6.48 -15.13
N PRO A 58 -12.33 -5.78 -15.37
CA PRO A 58 -12.40 -4.69 -16.35
C PRO A 58 -11.76 -3.38 -15.84
N PHE A 59 -11.09 -3.42 -14.69
CA PHE A 59 -10.41 -2.28 -14.09
C PHE A 59 -9.24 -2.76 -13.21
N ASP A 60 -8.31 -1.86 -12.96
CA ASP A 60 -7.17 -2.10 -12.09
C ASP A 60 -7.53 -1.85 -10.63
N PHE A 61 -7.15 -2.78 -9.75
CA PHE A 61 -7.26 -2.55 -8.32
C PHE A 61 -6.08 -1.70 -7.84
N PRO A 62 -6.32 -0.56 -7.17
CA PRO A 62 -5.23 0.19 -6.57
C PRO A 62 -4.61 -0.61 -5.43
N VAL A 63 -3.31 -0.87 -5.52
CA VAL A 63 -2.55 -1.42 -4.39
C VAL A 63 -2.22 -0.26 -3.45
N TYR A 64 -2.98 -0.14 -2.36
CA TYR A 64 -2.76 0.90 -1.37
C TYR A 64 -1.50 0.63 -0.55
N LYS A 65 -0.67 1.65 -0.39
CA LYS A 65 0.48 1.61 0.52
C LYS A 65 0.02 1.56 1.97
N THR A 66 0.79 0.90 2.81
CA THR A 66 0.53 0.88 4.25
C THR A 66 0.72 2.26 4.88
N ALA A 67 0.07 2.51 6.02
CA ALA A 67 0.24 3.77 6.75
C ALA A 67 1.71 4.04 7.14
N LYS A 68 2.48 2.98 7.40
CA LYS A 68 3.90 3.05 7.73
C LYS A 68 4.73 3.52 6.54
N GLU A 69 4.52 2.94 5.36
CA GLU A 69 5.22 3.35 4.13
C GLU A 69 4.89 4.80 3.76
N LEU A 70 3.61 5.19 3.88
CA LEU A 70 3.20 6.57 3.63
C LEU A 70 3.85 7.57 4.59
N ALA A 71 3.97 7.22 5.87
CA ALA A 71 4.63 8.08 6.85
C ALA A 71 6.13 8.23 6.56
N GLN A 72 6.79 7.12 6.18
CA GLN A 72 8.20 7.13 5.81
C GLN A 72 8.44 8.01 4.57
N GLU A 73 7.69 7.78 3.48
CA GLU A 73 7.81 8.56 2.25
C GLU A 73 7.57 10.05 2.48
N LYS A 74 6.56 10.41 3.28
CA LYS A 74 6.32 11.82 3.66
C LYS A 74 7.54 12.43 4.33
N SER A 75 8.15 11.73 5.28
CA SER A 75 9.34 12.23 5.97
C SER A 75 10.54 12.39 5.04
N GLU A 76 10.73 11.46 4.10
CA GLU A 76 11.81 11.53 3.11
C GLU A 76 11.60 12.71 2.15
N ILE A 77 10.34 12.95 1.73
CA ILE A 77 9.97 14.09 0.90
C ILE A 77 10.20 15.40 1.66
N GLU A 78 9.79 15.51 2.92
CA GLU A 78 10.00 16.71 3.72
C GLU A 78 11.49 17.05 3.89
N GLN A 79 12.33 16.03 4.09
CA GLN A 79 13.79 16.21 4.17
C GLN A 79 14.41 16.60 2.83
N THR A 80 13.90 16.06 1.72
CA THR A 80 14.51 16.23 0.38
C THR A 80 13.91 17.40 -0.41
N LYS A 81 12.73 17.91 -0.02
CA LYS A 81 12.00 18.96 -0.73
C LYS A 81 12.87 20.20 -0.90
N LYS A 82 12.94 20.74 -2.12
CA LYS A 82 13.64 21.99 -2.41
C LYS A 82 12.87 23.17 -1.78
N SER A 83 13.57 24.04 -1.06
CA SER A 83 12.98 25.26 -0.51
C SER A 83 13.17 26.42 -1.47
N TYR A 84 12.09 27.19 -1.66
CA TYR A 84 12.07 28.39 -2.48
C TYR A 84 12.01 29.61 -1.57
N PHE A 85 12.90 30.56 -1.79
CA PHE A 85 12.93 31.83 -1.06
C PHE A 85 12.89 33.00 -2.02
N PHE A 86 12.22 34.06 -1.62
CA PHE A 86 12.22 35.33 -2.34
C PHE A 86 13.23 36.27 -1.70
N ARG A 87 14.06 36.91 -2.53
CA ARG A 87 14.99 37.94 -2.06
C ARG A 87 14.21 39.22 -1.76
N ASN A 88 14.26 39.69 -0.51
CA ASN A 88 13.72 40.99 -0.12
C ASN A 88 14.87 42.02 0.05
N PRO A 89 15.13 42.88 -0.96
CA PRO A 89 16.24 43.84 -0.90
C PRO A 89 16.03 44.96 0.14
N SER A 90 14.80 45.14 0.62
CA SER A 90 14.43 46.18 1.59
C SER A 90 15.06 45.92 2.97
N LEU A 91 15.28 44.65 3.32
CA LEU A 91 15.86 44.23 4.61
C LEU A 91 17.38 44.45 4.66
N LEU A 92 18.06 44.61 3.53
CA LEU A 92 19.52 44.80 3.50
C LEU A 92 19.91 46.23 3.91
N LYS A 93 19.00 47.20 3.76
CA LYS A 93 19.21 48.59 4.18
C LYS A 93 18.87 48.81 5.66
N THR A 94 19.28 47.88 6.53
CA THR A 94 18.93 47.97 7.94
C THR A 94 19.81 49.02 8.63
N SER A 95 19.19 50.18 8.90
CA SER A 95 19.69 51.26 9.77
C SER A 95 20.19 50.78 11.13
N GLY A 96 19.73 49.60 11.59
CA GLY A 96 20.17 48.94 12.81
C GLY A 96 21.67 48.63 12.86
N PHE A 97 22.30 48.20 11.76
CA PHE A 97 23.75 47.91 11.79
C PHE A 97 24.58 49.20 11.89
N GLU A 98 24.19 50.26 11.20
CA GLU A 98 24.82 51.58 11.35
C GLU A 98 24.65 52.13 12.78
N SER A 99 23.48 51.91 13.39
CA SER A 99 23.25 52.25 14.80
C SER A 99 24.06 51.40 15.78
N PHE A 100 24.48 50.20 15.38
CA PHE A 100 25.38 49.35 16.15
C PHE A 100 26.83 49.82 16.01
N LEU A 101 27.27 50.13 14.80
CA LEU A 101 28.62 50.66 14.55
C LEU A 101 28.87 51.98 15.30
N SER A 102 27.85 52.85 15.41
CA SER A 102 27.96 54.11 16.16
C SER A 102 28.14 53.93 17.68
N ARG A 103 27.78 52.76 18.23
CA ARG A 103 27.98 52.44 19.66
C ARG A 103 29.40 51.95 19.97
N ILE A 104 30.16 51.55 18.95
CA ILE A 104 31.53 51.06 19.10
C ILE A 104 32.48 52.27 19.20
N LYS A 105 33.16 52.42 20.35
CA LYS A 105 34.11 53.53 20.57
C LYS A 105 35.42 53.37 19.81
N ASP A 106 35.90 52.14 19.63
CA ASP A 106 37.15 51.86 18.93
C ASP A 106 36.95 51.82 17.41
N LYS A 107 37.62 52.75 16.71
CA LYS A 107 37.59 52.84 15.24
C LYS A 107 38.10 51.58 14.56
N LYS A 108 39.11 50.90 15.14
CA LYS A 108 39.70 49.70 14.53
C LYS A 108 38.72 48.53 14.58
N THR A 109 38.07 48.32 15.72
CA THR A 109 37.02 47.32 15.90
C THR A 109 35.81 47.60 15.00
N ALA A 110 35.34 48.85 14.91
CA ALA A 110 34.22 49.21 14.03
C ALA A 110 34.52 48.93 12.55
N PHE A 111 35.75 49.20 12.11
CA PHE A 111 36.20 48.88 10.74
C PHE A 111 36.19 47.37 10.47
N LEU A 112 36.72 46.56 11.39
CA LEU A 112 36.70 45.10 11.27
C LEU A 112 35.27 44.53 11.24
N CYS A 113 34.39 45.02 12.12
CA CYS A 113 32.97 44.62 12.12
C CYS A 113 32.28 44.94 10.80
N LYS A 114 32.57 46.11 10.20
CA LYS A 114 32.05 46.46 8.88
C LYS A 114 32.55 45.51 7.80
N GLN A 115 33.86 45.23 7.76
CA GLN A 115 34.46 44.31 6.79
C GLN A 115 33.91 42.88 6.90
N ILE A 116 33.66 42.40 8.13
CA ILE A 116 33.04 41.11 8.38
C ILE A 116 31.59 41.11 7.87
N ASN A 117 30.81 42.14 8.19
CA ASN A 117 29.43 42.25 7.75
C ASN A 117 29.33 42.30 6.21
N ASP A 118 30.18 43.06 5.55
CA ASP A 118 30.23 43.13 4.07
C ASP A 118 30.55 41.75 3.46
N SER A 119 31.44 40.99 4.11
CA SER A 119 31.79 39.63 3.68
C SER A 119 30.65 38.63 3.88
N ILE A 120 29.85 38.79 4.94
CA ILE A 120 28.67 37.96 5.22
C ILE A 120 27.53 38.30 4.26
N GLN A 121 27.24 39.59 4.05
CA GLN A 121 26.19 40.03 3.13
C GLN A 121 26.48 39.61 1.68
N LYS A 122 27.76 39.56 1.28
CA LYS A 122 28.16 39.03 -0.05
C LYS A 122 27.80 37.56 -0.25
N LYS A 123 27.74 36.77 0.83
CA LYS A 123 27.37 35.33 0.76
C LYS A 123 25.86 35.07 0.86
N ASP A 124 25.06 36.13 0.93
CA ASP A 124 23.62 36.11 1.23
C ASP A 124 23.27 35.51 2.59
N ILE A 125 22.22 36.04 3.22
CA ILE A 125 21.72 35.57 4.52
C ILE A 125 20.31 35.05 4.30
N ILE A 126 20.03 33.87 4.84
CA ILE A 126 18.69 33.26 4.83
C ILE A 126 18.13 33.35 6.25
N GLU A 127 16.89 33.80 6.38
CA GLU A 127 16.19 33.76 7.66
C GLU A 127 15.93 32.31 8.07
N THR A 128 16.20 31.99 9.34
CA THR A 128 15.88 30.67 9.89
C THR A 128 14.39 30.59 10.14
N SER A 129 13.66 30.04 9.17
CA SER A 129 12.26 29.69 9.33
C SER A 129 12.11 28.22 9.73
N GLU A 130 10.90 27.83 10.13
CA GLU A 130 10.54 26.42 10.41
C GLU A 130 10.91 25.49 9.24
N VAL A 131 10.87 26.01 8.01
CA VAL A 131 11.24 25.31 6.76
C VAL A 131 12.74 24.98 6.69
N THR A 132 13.58 25.77 7.35
CA THR A 132 15.05 25.60 7.41
C THR A 132 15.47 24.82 8.65
N ALA A 133 14.72 24.91 9.76
CA ALA A 133 15.08 24.32 11.05
C ALA A 133 15.12 22.78 11.06
N GLY A 134 14.32 22.12 10.22
CA GLY A 134 14.26 20.65 10.12
C GLY A 134 15.23 20.02 9.12
N LYS A 135 16.04 20.82 8.41
CA LYS A 135 16.91 20.34 7.32
C LYS A 135 18.32 20.05 7.79
N LYS A 136 19.00 19.13 7.11
CA LYS A 136 20.44 18.85 7.31
C LYS A 136 21.28 20.12 7.10
N ASN A 137 22.48 20.17 7.67
CA ASN A 137 23.38 21.33 7.61
C ASN A 137 23.74 21.83 6.19
N SER A 138 23.49 21.04 5.13
CA SER A 138 23.70 21.45 3.74
C SER A 138 22.54 20.94 2.89
N PHE A 139 21.77 21.85 2.31
CA PHE A 139 20.67 21.56 1.40
C PHE A 139 20.62 22.58 0.27
N PRO A 140 20.16 22.20 -0.93
CA PRO A 140 20.00 23.13 -2.02
C PRO A 140 18.89 24.12 -1.71
N VAL A 141 19.19 25.40 -1.89
CA VAL A 141 18.26 26.50 -1.74
C VAL A 141 18.04 27.11 -3.11
N ILE A 142 16.77 27.31 -3.47
CA ILE A 142 16.43 28.01 -4.71
C ILE A 142 15.98 29.42 -4.35
N VAL A 143 16.69 30.41 -4.89
CA VAL A 143 16.30 31.81 -4.78
C VAL A 143 15.54 32.21 -6.04
N VAL A 144 14.33 32.72 -5.86
CA VAL A 144 13.49 33.23 -6.93
C VAL A 144 13.55 34.75 -6.94
N GLU A 145 13.92 35.32 -8.08
CA GLU A 145 13.91 36.76 -8.32
C GLU A 145 12.86 37.06 -9.40
N GLY A 146 11.72 37.63 -8.99
CA GLY A 146 10.56 37.80 -9.88
C GLY A 146 9.89 36.47 -10.22
N ASN A 147 9.78 36.14 -11.52
CA ASN A 147 9.19 34.89 -12.03
C ASN A 147 10.25 33.90 -12.57
N ILE A 148 11.54 34.14 -12.31
CA ILE A 148 12.65 33.33 -12.84
C ILE A 148 13.46 32.76 -11.68
N GLN A 149 13.79 31.47 -11.78
CA GLN A 149 14.74 30.83 -10.88
C GLN A 149 16.15 31.30 -11.22
N LYS A 150 16.90 31.75 -10.21
CA LYS A 150 18.31 32.08 -10.34
C LYS A 150 19.15 30.86 -9.97
N ASP A 151 20.05 30.46 -10.86
CA ASP A 151 20.99 29.35 -10.65
C ASP A 151 22.12 29.71 -9.67
#